data_AF-A0AAU9VJG6-F1
#
_entry.id   AF-A0AAU9VJG6-F1
#
_cell.length_a   1.000
_cell.length_b   1.000
_cell.length_c   1.000
_cell.angle_alpha   90.00
_cell.angle_beta   90.00
_cell.angle_gamma   90.00
#
_symmetry.space_group_name_H-M   'P 1'
#
loop_
_entity.id
_entity.type
_entity.pdbx_description
1 polymer ?
#
loop_
_entity_poly.entity_id
_entity_poly.type
_entity_poly.pdbx_seq_one_letter_code
_entity_poly.pdbx_strand_id
1 'polypeptide(L)'
;MSRNLAEEQYERPPDNIRNSGIEKSIDGYASCVTLQQRSGIGKEINLIFSKRQQDEIIRTARPDEPVRFNTDEHSGIGGQILLPFLPLWMLGFASPEHVDIAKRAQPEKEEDRQLILPNGIKIKFEHIVALGGDFYGIPKAPIIDPFDEEDVGRCKRFMAAFNTMARAPDDEVEELRMLIAIADKDTDFRKQDEITGGIWIGGVPVKPGRMLKLAMNNHDHFLPHARSAYLTGHQVALGKAREASQANTEDEKTKLLHEAYAMEAFACHFLTDTFASGHIRTPRAELGKATNLHVDGHYLSKCMHDEDGQFGLRVTNVRGDKWIAYGDGMLHKSEDNFKYVVEATQKSVNQVYEAYQDPNKVIDTAEVTDIIPLVDYEEKNNYPLFRVKPDGKLHRRSNINNLQDANTISNWWGPSTATMLSVQYKPKNSAI
;
A
#
# COMPACT_ATOMS: atom_id res chain seq x y z
N MET A 1 24.50 54.60 -20.15
CA MET A 1 24.98 53.28 -19.68
C MET A 1 24.25 52.99 -18.38
N SER A 2 23.11 52.29 -18.48
CA SER A 2 22.25 51.97 -17.35
C SER A 2 21.98 50.47 -17.40
N ARG A 3 22.39 49.74 -16.35
CA ARG A 3 22.09 48.32 -16.17
C ARG A 3 20.89 48.21 -15.22
N ASN A 4 19.78 47.69 -15.74
CA ASN A 4 18.65 47.21 -14.95
C ASN A 4 18.94 45.77 -14.53
N LEU A 5 18.93 45.51 -13.23
CA LEU A 5 18.74 44.19 -12.64
C LEU A 5 17.25 44.12 -12.29
N ALA A 6 16.52 43.18 -12.90
CA ALA A 6 15.17 42.83 -12.49
C ALA A 6 15.26 41.56 -11.64
N GLU A 7 14.97 41.71 -10.36
CA GLU A 7 14.63 40.63 -9.44
C GLU A 7 13.21 40.17 -9.76
N GLU A 8 13.03 38.92 -10.18
CA GLU A 8 11.70 38.28 -10.20
C GLU A 8 11.41 37.73 -8.80
N GLN A 9 10.46 38.39 -8.13
CA GLN A 9 9.93 37.99 -6.85
C GLN A 9 9.16 36.67 -6.99
N TYR A 10 9.47 35.74 -6.09
CA TYR A 10 8.74 34.50 -5.86
C TYR A 10 7.33 34.84 -5.36
N GLU A 11 6.33 34.78 -6.24
CA GLU A 11 4.92 34.92 -5.83
C GLU A 11 4.46 33.66 -5.11
N ARG A 12 4.15 33.86 -3.82
CA ARG A 12 3.51 32.91 -2.90
C ARG A 12 2.12 32.54 -3.46
N PRO A 13 1.71 31.26 -3.51
CA PRO A 13 0.32 30.93 -3.80
C PRO A 13 -0.59 31.52 -2.70
N PRO A 14 -1.83 31.94 -3.03
CA PRO A 14 -2.73 32.54 -2.06
C PRO A 14 -3.10 31.54 -0.96
N ASP A 15 -2.98 32.01 0.29
CA ASP A 15 -3.47 31.36 1.50
C ASP A 15 -4.97 31.05 1.37
N ASN A 16 -5.29 29.82 1.01
CA ASN A 16 -6.61 29.22 1.21
C ASN A 16 -6.44 27.71 1.35
N ILE A 17 -5.97 27.29 2.52
CA ILE A 17 -6.58 26.31 3.43
C ILE A 17 -5.97 26.61 4.81
N ARG A 18 -6.47 27.68 5.44
CA ARG A 18 -6.59 27.68 6.90
C ARG A 18 -7.85 26.88 7.17
N ASN A 19 -7.71 25.60 7.52
CA ASN A 19 -8.81 24.94 8.23
C ASN A 19 -8.85 25.57 9.63
N SER A 20 -9.66 26.62 9.72
CA SER A 20 -10.17 27.16 10.96
C SER A 20 -10.71 26.02 11.81
N GLY A 21 -10.18 25.89 13.03
CA GLY A 21 -10.81 25.12 14.08
C GLY A 21 -12.26 25.55 14.23
N ILE A 22 -13.16 24.67 13.79
CA ILE A 22 -14.48 24.46 14.37
C ILE A 22 -14.59 22.95 14.43
N GLU A 23 -14.22 22.39 15.58
CA GLU A 23 -14.72 21.10 16.03
C GLU A 23 -16.26 21.15 15.95
N LYS A 24 -16.81 20.57 14.88
CA LYS A 24 -18.16 20.04 14.97
C LYS A 24 -17.98 18.63 15.50
N SER A 25 -18.56 18.40 16.68
CA SER A 25 -18.59 17.10 17.32
C SER A 25 -18.94 16.02 16.31
N ILE A 26 -18.17 14.94 16.34
CA ILE A 26 -18.49 13.68 15.68
C ILE A 26 -19.59 13.02 16.52
N ASP A 27 -20.75 13.67 16.62
CA ASP A 27 -21.99 13.13 17.17
C ASP A 27 -22.95 12.95 15.99
N GLY A 28 -22.72 11.90 15.21
CA GLY A 28 -23.50 11.68 14.00
C GLY A 28 -23.13 10.47 13.18
N TYR A 29 -22.58 9.42 13.78
CA TYR A 29 -22.46 8.13 13.09
C TYR A 29 -23.25 7.07 13.85
N ALA A 30 -24.29 6.59 13.17
CA ALA A 30 -25.10 5.48 13.59
C ALA A 30 -24.20 4.28 13.94
N SER A 31 -24.46 3.74 15.12
CA SER A 31 -23.97 2.44 15.59
C SER A 31 -23.85 1.42 14.45
N CYS A 32 -22.62 0.97 14.18
CA CYS A 32 -22.36 -0.22 13.38
C CYS A 32 -22.50 -1.52 14.21
N VAL A 33 -23.12 -1.44 15.39
CA VAL A 33 -23.35 -2.57 16.30
C VAL A 33 -24.84 -2.73 16.55
N THR A 34 -25.53 -3.44 15.66
CA THR A 34 -26.61 -4.41 15.95
C THR A 34 -27.32 -4.79 14.66
N LEU A 35 -27.15 -6.04 14.21
CA LEU A 35 -28.16 -6.76 13.43
C LEU A 35 -27.93 -8.26 13.60
N GLN A 36 -28.41 -8.79 14.72
CA GLN A 36 -28.65 -10.21 14.89
C GLN A 36 -30.14 -10.44 15.17
N GLN A 37 -30.74 -11.26 14.28
CA GLN A 37 -32.03 -11.96 14.36
C GLN A 37 -33.36 -11.17 14.24
N ARG A 38 -34.06 -11.35 13.11
CA ARG A 38 -35.19 -12.30 12.93
C ARG A 38 -35.98 -11.98 11.65
N SER A 39 -35.92 -12.85 10.65
CA SER A 39 -37.08 -13.21 9.83
C SER A 39 -36.77 -14.50 9.07
N GLY A 40 -37.52 -15.55 9.39
CA GLY A 40 -37.46 -16.81 8.66
C GLY A 40 -38.13 -16.72 7.29
N ILE A 41 -37.93 -17.82 6.55
CA ILE A 41 -38.62 -18.27 5.32
C ILE A 41 -37.92 -17.88 4.00
N GLY A 42 -37.02 -18.78 3.55
CA GLY A 42 -37.28 -19.62 2.38
C GLY A 42 -36.69 -19.21 1.02
N LYS A 43 -35.52 -19.76 0.66
CA LYS A 43 -35.35 -20.80 -0.40
C LYS A 43 -33.86 -20.97 -0.75
N GLU A 44 -33.39 -22.21 -0.60
CA GLU A 44 -32.09 -22.71 -1.06
C GLU A 44 -31.98 -22.69 -2.59
N ILE A 45 -30.78 -22.40 -3.10
CA ILE A 45 -30.33 -22.87 -4.42
C ILE A 45 -28.95 -23.50 -4.23
N ASN A 46 -28.92 -24.83 -4.14
CA ASN A 46 -27.72 -25.65 -4.24
C ASN A 46 -27.47 -25.96 -5.72
N LEU A 47 -26.33 -25.53 -6.27
CA LEU A 47 -25.82 -26.02 -7.55
C LEU A 47 -24.76 -27.09 -7.28
N ILE A 48 -25.20 -28.35 -7.28
CA ILE A 48 -24.35 -29.54 -7.26
C ILE A 48 -24.03 -29.90 -8.71
N PHE A 49 -22.76 -29.84 -9.12
CA PHE A 49 -22.33 -30.40 -10.39
C PHE A 49 -22.26 -31.93 -10.30
N SER A 50 -22.80 -32.62 -11.31
CA SER A 50 -22.84 -34.09 -11.33
C SER A 50 -21.47 -34.69 -11.67
N LYS A 51 -21.16 -35.83 -11.05
CA LYS A 51 -19.93 -36.64 -11.21
C LYS A 51 -19.59 -37.01 -12.68
N ARG A 52 -20.50 -36.81 -13.63
CA ARG A 52 -20.32 -37.14 -15.05
C ARG A 52 -19.57 -36.06 -15.84
N GLN A 53 -19.53 -34.81 -15.37
CA GLN A 53 -18.82 -33.70 -16.03
C GLN A 53 -17.34 -33.62 -15.65
N GLN A 54 -16.92 -34.27 -14.55
CA GLN A 54 -15.51 -34.34 -14.15
C GLN A 54 -14.70 -35.39 -14.93
N ASP A 55 -15.35 -36.45 -15.42
CA ASP A 55 -14.66 -37.57 -16.10
C ASP A 55 -14.35 -37.32 -17.59
N GLU A 56 -14.93 -36.27 -18.20
CA GLU A 56 -14.71 -35.96 -19.63
C GLU A 56 -13.45 -35.12 -19.87
N ILE A 57 -12.99 -34.37 -18.86
CA ILE A 57 -11.76 -33.54 -18.92
C ILE A 57 -10.49 -34.40 -18.79
N ILE A 58 -10.58 -35.60 -18.23
CA ILE A 58 -9.43 -36.47 -17.96
C ILE A 58 -9.09 -37.42 -19.13
N ARG A 59 -9.92 -37.49 -20.19
CA ARG A 59 -9.73 -38.47 -21.29
C ARG A 59 -8.98 -37.98 -22.53
N THR A 60 -8.55 -36.73 -22.62
CA THR A 60 -7.78 -36.22 -23.77
C THR A 60 -6.32 -35.92 -23.41
N ALA A 61 -5.65 -36.88 -22.79
CA ALA A 61 -4.20 -36.93 -22.71
C ALA A 61 -3.72 -38.34 -23.11
N ARG A 62 -3.20 -38.48 -24.33
CA ARG A 62 -2.25 -39.54 -24.67
C ARG A 62 -1.06 -38.94 -25.44
N PRO A 63 0.15 -39.47 -25.20
CA PRO A 63 1.39 -38.96 -25.75
C PRO A 63 1.69 -39.55 -27.13
N ASP A 64 2.64 -38.92 -27.82
CA ASP A 64 3.33 -39.35 -29.04
C ASP A 64 2.71 -38.92 -30.39
N GLU A 65 3.15 -37.75 -30.90
CA GLU A 65 3.54 -37.54 -32.32
C GLU A 65 4.17 -36.13 -32.52
N PRO A 66 5.18 -35.95 -33.39
CA PRO A 66 5.88 -34.68 -33.57
C PRO A 66 5.11 -33.77 -34.55
N VAL A 67 4.46 -32.74 -34.03
CA VAL A 67 3.77 -31.75 -34.87
C VAL A 67 4.77 -30.75 -35.44
N ARG A 68 4.96 -30.82 -36.76
CA ARG A 68 5.63 -29.80 -37.58
C ARG A 68 4.77 -28.53 -37.60
N PHE A 69 5.34 -27.39 -37.24
CA PHE A 69 4.70 -26.10 -37.41
C PHE A 69 4.74 -25.69 -38.88
N ASN A 70 3.56 -25.55 -39.48
CA ASN A 70 3.37 -24.88 -40.77
C ASN A 70 3.04 -23.41 -40.48
N THR A 71 3.78 -22.51 -41.10
CA THR A 71 3.56 -21.06 -41.04
C THR A 71 2.26 -20.69 -41.75
N ASP A 72 1.54 -19.72 -41.19
CA ASP A 72 0.53 -18.84 -41.83
C ASP A 72 -0.85 -18.86 -41.15
N GLU A 73 -0.94 -18.25 -39.95
CA GLU A 73 -2.16 -17.59 -39.46
C GLU A 73 -1.78 -16.33 -38.65
N HIS A 74 -1.43 -15.25 -39.36
CA HIS A 74 -1.36 -13.91 -38.79
C HIS A 74 -2.71 -13.20 -38.95
N SER A 75 -3.61 -13.41 -37.99
CA SER A 75 -4.74 -12.51 -37.73
C SER A 75 -5.39 -12.87 -36.39
N GLY A 76 -4.95 -12.22 -35.31
CA GLY A 76 -5.52 -12.45 -33.97
C GLY A 76 -4.60 -12.15 -32.78
N ILE A 77 -3.39 -11.63 -33.01
CA ILE A 77 -2.44 -11.23 -31.95
C ILE A 77 -2.35 -9.70 -31.94
N GLY A 78 -3.47 -9.03 -31.67
CA GLY A 78 -3.55 -7.59 -31.48
C GLY A 78 -3.78 -7.28 -30.01
N GLY A 79 -2.69 -7.10 -29.24
CA GLY A 79 -2.76 -6.71 -27.83
C GLY A 79 -1.58 -7.18 -26.96
N GLN A 80 -0.81 -8.15 -27.42
CA GLN A 80 0.44 -8.58 -26.80
C GLN A 80 1.60 -8.13 -27.69
N ILE A 81 2.25 -7.03 -27.33
CA ILE A 81 3.64 -6.60 -27.65
C ILE A 81 3.67 -5.07 -27.45
N LEU A 82 4.17 -4.62 -26.29
CA LEU A 82 4.71 -3.29 -25.94
C LEU A 82 4.74 -3.27 -24.39
N LEU A 83 5.79 -3.66 -23.67
CA LEU A 83 7.21 -3.27 -23.75
C LEU A 83 8.08 -4.41 -23.17
N PRO A 84 8.99 -5.04 -23.95
CA PRO A 84 9.82 -6.15 -23.45
C PRO A 84 11.07 -5.69 -22.65
N PHE A 85 11.10 -4.45 -22.14
CA PHE A 85 12.32 -3.84 -21.61
C PHE A 85 12.13 -3.05 -20.31
N LEU A 86 11.05 -3.29 -19.55
CA LEU A 86 11.00 -2.83 -18.16
C LEU A 86 11.64 -3.91 -17.29
N PRO A 87 12.80 -3.67 -16.68
CA PRO A 87 13.37 -4.65 -15.77
C PRO A 87 12.47 -4.80 -14.55
N LEU A 88 11.70 -5.89 -14.49
CA LEU A 88 10.84 -6.21 -13.36
C LEU A 88 11.61 -6.44 -12.05
N TRP A 89 12.93 -6.65 -12.09
CA TRP A 89 13.79 -6.71 -10.90
C TRP A 89 13.84 -5.40 -10.10
N MET A 90 13.27 -4.31 -10.61
CA MET A 90 13.18 -3.06 -9.87
C MET A 90 12.09 -3.07 -8.80
N LEU A 91 11.08 -3.96 -8.85
CA LEU A 91 9.98 -4.01 -7.88
C LEU A 91 10.46 -4.63 -6.55
N GLY A 92 11.29 -3.94 -5.77
CA GLY A 92 11.61 -4.40 -4.40
C GLY A 92 10.42 -4.14 -3.49
N PHE A 93 9.99 -5.14 -2.72
CA PHE A 93 9.08 -4.96 -1.59
C PHE A 93 9.91 -4.95 -0.32
N ALA A 94 9.86 -3.85 0.44
CA ALA A 94 10.69 -3.62 1.62
C ALA A 94 10.15 -4.32 2.88
N SER A 95 9.68 -5.57 2.74
CA SER A 95 9.16 -6.37 3.87
C SER A 95 10.07 -6.38 5.09
N PRO A 96 11.41 -6.46 4.98
CA PRO A 96 12.29 -6.39 6.14
C PRO A 96 12.22 -5.07 6.92
N GLU A 97 11.93 -3.94 6.26
CA GLU A 97 11.79 -2.63 6.92
C GLU A 97 10.51 -2.57 7.75
N HIS A 98 9.38 -3.05 7.20
CA HIS A 98 8.14 -3.20 7.95
C HIS A 98 8.32 -4.09 9.17
N VAL A 99 9.05 -5.20 9.01
CA VAL A 99 9.36 -6.08 10.14
C VAL A 99 10.20 -5.36 11.19
N ASP A 100 11.26 -4.63 10.81
CA ASP A 100 12.14 -3.99 11.78
C ASP A 100 11.43 -2.86 12.56
N ILE A 101 10.61 -2.05 11.88
CA ILE A 101 9.75 -1.06 12.54
C ILE A 101 8.85 -1.76 13.55
N ALA A 102 8.11 -2.78 13.10
CA ALA A 102 7.13 -3.45 13.93
C ALA A 102 7.77 -4.24 15.06
N LYS A 103 9.00 -4.76 14.93
CA LYS A 103 9.77 -5.35 16.04
C LYS A 103 10.01 -4.35 17.18
N ARG A 104 9.98 -3.04 16.90
CA ARG A 104 10.10 -1.96 17.90
C ARG A 104 8.76 -1.37 18.34
N ALA A 105 7.67 -1.71 17.67
CA ALA A 105 6.32 -1.24 17.94
C ALA A 105 5.37 -2.43 18.17
N GLN A 106 5.35 -2.97 19.39
CA GLN A 106 4.70 -4.25 19.73
C GLN A 106 3.64 -4.08 20.81
N PRO A 107 2.68 -5.02 20.91
CA PRO A 107 1.84 -5.14 22.10
C PRO A 107 2.70 -5.21 23.37
N GLU A 108 2.28 -4.49 24.41
CA GLU A 108 3.02 -4.40 25.68
C GLU A 108 3.20 -5.80 26.30
N LYS A 109 2.10 -6.56 26.35
CA LYS A 109 2.08 -7.93 26.87
C LYS A 109 2.79 -8.89 25.90
N GLU A 110 3.74 -9.64 26.43
CA GLU A 110 4.53 -10.60 25.64
C GLU A 110 3.66 -11.71 25.01
N GLU A 111 2.62 -12.16 25.70
CA GLU A 111 1.65 -13.15 25.20
C GLU A 111 0.87 -12.66 23.97
N ASP A 112 0.73 -11.35 23.79
CA ASP A 112 0.05 -10.72 22.66
C ASP A 112 1.01 -10.41 21.49
N ARG A 113 2.31 -10.69 21.62
CA ARG A 113 3.28 -10.53 20.51
C ARG A 113 3.22 -11.68 19.51
N GLN A 114 2.65 -12.83 19.91
CA GLN A 114 2.31 -13.94 19.02
C GLN A 114 0.80 -14.13 18.99
N LEU A 115 0.19 -13.67 17.90
CA LEU A 115 -1.24 -13.65 17.68
C LEU A 115 -1.71 -15.00 17.11
N ILE A 116 -2.95 -15.37 17.46
CA ILE A 116 -3.66 -16.48 16.83
C ILE A 116 -4.70 -15.89 15.88
N LEU A 117 -4.52 -16.10 14.57
CA LEU A 117 -5.47 -15.68 13.55
C LEU A 117 -6.76 -16.52 13.62
N PRO A 118 -7.89 -16.02 13.06
CA PRO A 118 -9.15 -16.77 12.98
C PRO A 118 -9.04 -18.16 12.31
N ASN A 119 -8.11 -18.35 11.38
CA ASN A 119 -7.80 -19.66 10.79
C ASN A 119 -6.86 -20.55 11.65
N GLY A 120 -6.55 -20.14 12.88
CA GLY A 120 -5.75 -20.90 13.85
C GLY A 120 -4.23 -20.76 13.70
N ILE A 121 -3.76 -19.99 12.72
CA ILE A 121 -2.31 -19.78 12.53
C ILE A 121 -1.76 -18.88 13.62
N LYS A 122 -0.64 -19.30 14.21
CA LYS A 122 0.19 -18.45 15.07
C LYS A 122 1.13 -17.61 14.22
N ILE A 123 1.04 -16.31 14.36
CA ILE A 123 1.84 -15.34 13.61
C ILE A 123 2.27 -14.20 14.53
N LYS A 124 3.40 -13.56 14.25
CA LYS A 124 3.85 -12.39 15.01
C LYS A 124 3.29 -11.10 14.42
N PHE A 125 3.12 -10.08 15.25
CA PHE A 125 2.62 -8.77 14.82
C PHE A 125 3.43 -8.21 13.64
N GLU A 126 4.75 -8.26 13.73
CA GLU A 126 5.65 -7.72 12.71
C GLU A 126 5.53 -8.40 11.34
N HIS A 127 5.18 -9.69 11.31
CA HIS A 127 4.99 -10.39 10.05
C HIS A 127 3.67 -10.00 9.39
N ILE A 128 2.63 -9.64 10.17
CA ILE A 128 1.40 -9.13 9.56
C ILE A 128 1.64 -7.76 8.95
N VAL A 129 2.37 -6.86 9.64
CA VAL A 129 2.73 -5.53 9.11
C VAL A 129 3.48 -5.66 7.78
N ALA A 130 4.38 -6.63 7.67
CA ALA A 130 5.16 -6.85 6.44
C ALA A 130 4.41 -7.53 5.29
N LEU A 131 3.28 -8.19 5.57
CA LEU A 131 2.55 -9.00 4.59
C LEU A 131 1.21 -8.38 4.16
N GLY A 132 0.58 -7.58 5.02
CA GLY A 132 -0.64 -6.86 4.68
C GLY A 132 -0.39 -5.90 3.52
N GLY A 133 -1.36 -5.69 2.64
CA GLY A 133 -1.23 -4.76 1.50
C GLY A 133 -0.40 -5.28 0.33
N ASP A 134 0.80 -5.78 0.58
CA ASP A 134 1.74 -6.26 -0.44
C ASP A 134 1.47 -7.70 -0.89
N PHE A 135 1.25 -8.59 0.07
CA PHE A 135 1.05 -10.02 -0.20
C PHE A 135 -0.39 -10.44 -0.02
N TYR A 136 -1.12 -9.78 0.87
CA TYR A 136 -2.52 -10.07 1.18
C TYR A 136 -3.41 -8.85 0.95
N GLY A 137 -4.50 -9.07 0.22
CA GLY A 137 -5.41 -8.04 -0.24
C GLY A 137 -6.26 -8.50 -1.41
N ILE A 138 -7.13 -7.61 -1.92
CA ILE A 138 -7.96 -7.89 -3.09
C ILE A 138 -7.48 -7.02 -4.26
N PRO A 139 -6.75 -7.55 -5.26
CA PRO A 139 -6.12 -6.75 -6.31
C PRO A 139 -7.03 -5.84 -7.15
N LYS A 140 -8.34 -6.16 -7.20
CA LYS A 140 -9.33 -5.41 -7.97
C LYS A 140 -10.26 -4.57 -7.08
N ALA A 141 -10.01 -4.55 -5.78
CA ALA A 141 -10.81 -3.83 -4.81
C ALA A 141 -9.88 -3.27 -3.71
N PRO A 142 -9.03 -2.27 -4.06
CA PRO A 142 -8.21 -1.58 -3.07
C PRO A 142 -9.07 -1.03 -1.93
N ILE A 143 -8.47 -0.84 -0.76
CA ILE A 143 -9.16 -0.31 0.42
C ILE A 143 -9.69 1.08 0.10
N ILE A 144 -8.97 1.92 -0.64
CA ILE A 144 -9.38 3.27 -1.02
C ILE A 144 -9.65 3.31 -2.53
N ASP A 145 -10.82 3.81 -2.92
CA ASP A 145 -10.99 4.29 -4.29
C ASP A 145 -10.49 5.75 -4.36
N PRO A 146 -9.42 6.04 -5.11
CA PRO A 146 -8.85 7.39 -5.17
C PRO A 146 -9.76 8.40 -5.88
N PHE A 147 -10.85 7.95 -6.51
CA PHE A 147 -11.80 8.80 -7.25
C PHE A 147 -13.19 8.87 -6.62
N ASP A 148 -13.39 8.23 -5.46
CA ASP A 148 -14.61 8.31 -4.65
C ASP A 148 -14.27 8.86 -3.25
N GLU A 149 -14.64 10.12 -3.01
CA GLU A 149 -14.29 10.82 -1.76
C GLU A 149 -15.11 10.30 -0.57
N GLU A 150 -16.40 9.99 -0.78
CA GLU A 150 -17.32 9.51 0.26
C GLU A 150 -17.05 8.05 0.61
N ASP A 151 -16.79 7.23 -0.42
CA ASP A 151 -16.37 5.84 -0.39
C ASP A 151 -16.74 5.07 0.90
N VAL A 152 -18.04 4.86 1.05
CA VAL A 152 -18.64 4.14 2.18
C VAL A 152 -18.24 2.65 2.22
N GLY A 153 -17.56 2.15 1.18
CA GLY A 153 -17.15 0.76 1.04
C GLY A 153 -15.83 0.40 1.73
N ARG A 154 -15.06 1.39 2.24
CA ARG A 154 -13.69 1.21 2.76
C ARG A 154 -13.60 0.13 3.84
N CYS A 155 -14.44 0.17 4.87
CA CYS A 155 -14.42 -0.84 5.93
C CYS A 155 -14.67 -2.25 5.40
N LYS A 156 -15.59 -2.40 4.42
CA LYS A 156 -15.88 -3.70 3.80
C LYS A 156 -14.68 -4.20 2.98
N ARG A 157 -14.01 -3.32 2.24
CA ARG A 157 -12.82 -3.69 1.45
C ARG A 157 -11.61 -3.99 2.33
N PHE A 158 -11.39 -3.22 3.40
CA PHE A 158 -10.40 -3.54 4.43
C PHE A 158 -10.63 -4.93 5.01
N MET A 159 -11.85 -5.22 5.46
CA MET A 159 -12.18 -6.55 6.00
C MET A 159 -12.01 -7.66 4.97
N ALA A 160 -12.38 -7.43 3.71
CA ALA A 160 -12.16 -8.39 2.64
C ALA A 160 -10.67 -8.65 2.40
N ALA A 161 -9.84 -7.60 2.37
CA ALA A 161 -8.38 -7.69 2.25
C ALA A 161 -7.76 -8.45 3.43
N PHE A 162 -8.05 -8.04 4.67
CA PHE A 162 -7.59 -8.71 5.88
C PHE A 162 -7.95 -10.20 5.91
N ASN A 163 -9.18 -10.54 5.49
CA ASN A 163 -9.67 -11.92 5.48
C ASN A 163 -8.97 -12.82 4.48
N THR A 164 -8.31 -12.29 3.45
CA THR A 164 -7.45 -13.11 2.56
C THR A 164 -6.28 -13.74 3.32
N MET A 165 -5.87 -13.16 4.45
CA MET A 165 -4.84 -13.72 5.33
C MET A 165 -5.47 -14.40 6.56
N ALA A 166 -6.34 -13.68 7.27
CA ALA A 166 -6.85 -14.07 8.59
C ALA A 166 -7.80 -15.27 8.55
N ARG A 167 -8.46 -15.48 7.41
CA ARG A 167 -9.46 -16.54 7.19
C ARG A 167 -9.14 -17.36 5.93
N ALA A 168 -7.86 -17.38 5.54
CA ALA A 168 -7.38 -18.12 4.38
C ALA A 168 -7.71 -19.63 4.51
N PRO A 169 -8.14 -20.30 3.43
CA PRO A 169 -8.37 -21.75 3.42
C PRO A 169 -7.06 -22.53 3.60
N ASP A 170 -7.14 -23.81 3.97
CA ASP A 170 -5.99 -24.66 4.32
C ASP A 170 -4.87 -24.70 3.27
N ASP A 171 -5.20 -24.57 1.98
CA ASP A 171 -4.22 -24.54 0.87
C ASP A 171 -3.45 -23.21 0.78
N GLU A 172 -4.04 -22.09 1.22
CA GLU A 172 -3.38 -20.79 1.33
C GLU A 172 -2.62 -20.62 2.66
N VAL A 173 -2.85 -21.51 3.64
CA VAL A 173 -2.08 -21.54 4.91
C VAL A 173 -0.61 -21.86 4.67
N GLU A 174 -0.31 -22.74 3.72
CA GLU A 174 1.08 -23.09 3.40
C GLU A 174 1.81 -21.92 2.73
N GLU A 175 1.14 -21.18 1.85
CA GLU A 175 1.65 -19.93 1.28
C GLU A 175 2.02 -18.92 2.38
N LEU A 176 1.13 -18.72 3.37
CA LEU A 176 1.40 -17.82 4.49
C LEU A 176 2.64 -18.27 5.29
N ARG A 177 2.81 -19.58 5.52
CA ARG A 177 4.01 -20.11 6.19
C ARG A 177 5.28 -19.85 5.39
N MET A 178 5.24 -20.01 4.07
CA MET A 178 6.37 -19.71 3.19
C MET A 178 6.75 -18.23 3.23
N LEU A 179 5.74 -17.35 3.19
CA LEU A 179 5.95 -15.90 3.26
C LEU A 179 6.53 -15.46 4.60
N ILE A 180 6.01 -15.99 5.72
CA ILE A 180 6.59 -15.74 7.05
C ILE A 180 8.07 -16.16 7.11
N ALA A 181 8.43 -17.29 6.49
CA ALA A 181 9.81 -17.80 6.50
C ALA A 181 10.81 -16.92 5.71
N ILE A 182 10.31 -16.00 4.89
CA ILE A 182 11.11 -15.07 4.09
C ILE A 182 10.89 -13.59 4.44
N ALA A 183 9.92 -13.24 5.29
CA ALA A 183 9.57 -11.84 5.61
C ALA A 183 10.77 -11.03 6.16
N ASP A 184 11.63 -11.69 6.94
CA ASP A 184 12.86 -11.12 7.53
C ASP A 184 14.06 -11.07 6.57
N LYS A 185 13.90 -11.56 5.34
CA LYS A 185 15.00 -11.75 4.39
C LYS A 185 14.78 -10.89 3.17
N ASP A 186 15.86 -10.22 2.76
CA ASP A 186 15.94 -9.65 1.41
C ASP A 186 15.90 -10.79 0.39
N THR A 187 14.69 -11.06 -0.10
CA THR A 187 14.39 -12.20 -0.95
C THR A 187 14.08 -11.69 -2.34
N ASP A 188 14.62 -12.39 -3.34
CA ASP A 188 14.36 -12.07 -4.73
C ASP A 188 12.86 -11.94 -5.02
N PHE A 189 12.49 -10.83 -5.61
CA PHE A 189 11.11 -10.47 -5.96
C PHE A 189 10.38 -11.54 -6.74
N ARG A 190 11.05 -12.19 -7.70
CA ARG A 190 10.41 -13.24 -8.50
C ARG A 190 10.03 -14.41 -7.61
N LYS A 191 10.88 -14.78 -6.65
CA LYS A 191 10.57 -15.84 -5.69
C LYS A 191 9.37 -15.48 -4.81
N GLN A 192 9.28 -14.23 -4.38
CA GLN A 192 8.11 -13.72 -3.65
C GLN A 192 6.83 -13.83 -4.49
N ASP A 193 6.87 -13.45 -5.77
CA ASP A 193 5.71 -13.55 -6.67
C ASP A 193 5.32 -15.01 -6.95
N GLU A 194 6.31 -15.89 -7.16
CA GLU A 194 6.11 -17.33 -7.36
C GLU A 194 5.41 -17.98 -6.15
N ILE A 195 5.75 -17.59 -4.91
CA ILE A 195 5.04 -18.04 -3.71
C ILE A 195 3.56 -17.66 -3.78
N THR A 196 3.24 -16.44 -4.24
CA THR A 196 1.86 -15.98 -4.40
C THR A 196 1.16 -16.46 -5.70
N GLY A 197 1.65 -17.55 -6.30
CA GLY A 197 1.05 -18.20 -7.46
C GLY A 197 1.49 -17.66 -8.83
N GLY A 198 2.59 -16.90 -8.86
CA GLY A 198 3.23 -16.39 -10.06
C GLY A 198 3.96 -17.48 -10.86
N ILE A 199 4.03 -17.32 -12.18
CA ILE A 199 4.81 -18.19 -13.09
C ILE A 199 5.66 -17.31 -13.98
N TRP A 200 6.97 -17.60 -13.99
CA TRP A 200 7.97 -16.81 -14.69
C TRP A 200 8.73 -17.65 -15.72
N ILE A 201 8.90 -17.11 -16.93
CA ILE A 201 9.68 -17.74 -18.01
C ILE A 201 10.65 -16.69 -18.56
N GLY A 202 11.96 -17.00 -18.53
CA GLY A 202 12.99 -16.09 -19.06
C GLY A 202 13.03 -14.73 -18.37
N GLY A 203 12.64 -14.64 -17.10
CA GLY A 203 12.57 -13.36 -16.36
C GLY A 203 11.31 -12.53 -16.62
N VAL A 204 10.32 -13.09 -17.33
CA VAL A 204 9.02 -12.44 -17.59
C VAL A 204 7.91 -13.17 -16.82
N PRO A 205 7.03 -12.45 -16.08
CA PRO A 205 5.89 -13.06 -15.41
C PRO A 205 4.81 -13.40 -16.44
N VAL A 206 4.79 -14.64 -16.92
CA VAL A 206 3.76 -15.11 -17.86
C VAL A 206 2.41 -15.29 -17.18
N LYS A 207 2.41 -15.46 -15.85
CA LYS A 207 1.23 -15.36 -14.99
C LYS A 207 1.63 -14.61 -13.72
N PRO A 208 1.15 -13.39 -13.48
CA PRO A 208 1.48 -12.67 -12.25
C PRO A 208 0.81 -13.33 -11.04
N GLY A 209 1.56 -13.45 -9.94
CA GLY A 209 1.05 -13.86 -8.62
C GLY A 209 0.12 -12.81 -8.01
N ARG A 210 -0.38 -13.07 -6.79
CA ARG A 210 -1.22 -12.12 -6.06
C ARG A 210 -0.45 -10.83 -5.74
N MET A 211 0.81 -10.95 -5.34
CA MET A 211 1.69 -9.82 -5.02
C MET A 211 1.84 -8.85 -6.20
N LEU A 212 2.20 -9.34 -7.39
CA LEU A 212 2.28 -8.50 -8.58
C LEU A 212 0.96 -7.81 -8.94
N LYS A 213 -0.17 -8.50 -8.74
CA LYS A 213 -1.49 -7.92 -9.02
C LYS A 213 -1.87 -6.84 -8.01
N LEU A 214 -1.48 -6.98 -6.75
CA LEU A 214 -1.67 -5.94 -5.72
C LEU A 214 -0.88 -4.68 -6.09
N ALA A 215 0.39 -4.83 -6.48
CA ALA A 215 1.25 -3.72 -6.91
C ALA A 215 0.67 -2.88 -8.06
N MET A 216 -0.16 -3.48 -8.92
CA MET A 216 -0.78 -2.77 -10.04
C MET A 216 -1.82 -1.75 -9.56
N ASN A 217 -2.58 -2.05 -8.51
CA ASN A 217 -3.67 -1.19 -8.02
C ASN A 217 -3.49 -0.85 -6.53
N ASN A 218 -2.31 -0.33 -6.17
CA ASN A 218 -1.89 -0.06 -4.79
C ASN A 218 -1.98 1.43 -4.40
N HIS A 219 -3.05 2.13 -4.77
CA HIS A 219 -3.22 3.54 -4.39
C HIS A 219 -3.15 3.74 -2.87
N ASP A 220 -3.61 2.75 -2.11
CA ASP A 220 -3.61 2.66 -0.66
C ASP A 220 -2.22 2.72 -0.02
N HIS A 221 -1.13 2.62 -0.79
CA HIS A 221 0.25 2.72 -0.30
C HIS A 221 0.78 4.14 -0.30
N PHE A 222 0.15 5.03 -1.09
CA PHE A 222 0.64 6.38 -1.31
C PHE A 222 -0.20 7.39 -0.55
N LEU A 223 0.43 8.42 0.00
CA LEU A 223 -0.31 9.56 0.55
C LEU A 223 -1.11 10.28 -0.55
N PRO A 224 -2.33 10.76 -0.22
CA PRO A 224 -2.96 10.75 1.10
C PRO A 224 -3.72 9.45 1.41
N HIS A 225 -3.86 8.52 0.46
CA HIS A 225 -4.73 7.36 0.58
C HIS A 225 -4.21 6.33 1.60
N ALA A 226 -2.90 6.20 1.78
CA ALA A 226 -2.30 5.38 2.84
C ALA A 226 -2.76 5.77 4.25
N ARG A 227 -2.82 7.07 4.54
CA ARG A 227 -3.39 7.58 5.79
C ARG A 227 -4.86 7.14 5.95
N SER A 228 -5.65 7.20 4.87
CA SER A 228 -7.06 6.79 4.89
C SER A 228 -7.22 5.27 5.04
N ALA A 229 -6.37 4.47 4.41
CA ALA A 229 -6.37 3.00 4.52
C ALA A 229 -6.01 2.58 5.95
N TYR A 230 -4.96 3.19 6.52
CA TYR A 230 -4.59 3.05 7.92
C TYR A 230 -5.77 3.39 8.85
N LEU A 231 -6.34 4.59 8.75
CA LEU A 231 -7.44 5.02 9.62
C LEU A 231 -8.67 4.10 9.53
N THR A 232 -8.98 3.61 8.32
CA THR A 232 -10.05 2.62 8.11
C THR A 232 -9.77 1.34 8.90
N GLY A 233 -8.56 0.79 8.76
CA GLY A 233 -8.17 -0.43 9.45
C GLY A 233 -8.07 -0.26 10.97
N HIS A 234 -7.48 0.85 11.41
CA HIS A 234 -7.34 1.21 12.82
C HIS A 234 -8.72 1.31 13.49
N GLN A 235 -9.68 1.99 12.86
CA GLN A 235 -11.05 2.09 13.40
C GLN A 235 -11.73 0.72 13.54
N VAL A 236 -11.52 -0.19 12.59
CA VAL A 236 -12.00 -1.57 12.66
C VAL A 236 -11.33 -2.33 13.81
N ALA A 237 -10.01 -2.18 13.98
CA ALA A 237 -9.24 -2.79 15.06
C ALA A 237 -9.71 -2.29 16.45
N LEU A 238 -9.92 -0.98 16.62
CA LEU A 238 -10.49 -0.40 17.84
C LEU A 238 -11.88 -0.98 18.14
N GLY A 239 -12.74 -1.14 17.12
CA GLY A 239 -14.05 -1.77 17.28
C GLY A 239 -13.95 -3.21 17.78
N LYS A 240 -13.02 -3.99 17.21
CA LYS A 240 -12.76 -5.38 17.63
C LYS A 240 -12.17 -5.46 19.04
N ALA A 241 -11.31 -4.51 19.43
CA ALA A 241 -10.78 -4.43 20.80
C ALA A 241 -11.87 -4.14 21.84
N ARG A 242 -12.83 -3.26 21.52
CA ARG A 242 -13.99 -3.00 22.38
C ARG A 242 -14.88 -4.24 22.52
N GLU A 243 -15.09 -4.97 21.42
CA GLU A 243 -15.81 -6.25 21.45
C GLU A 243 -15.09 -7.28 22.34
N ALA A 244 -13.77 -7.37 22.23
CA ALA A 244 -12.95 -8.21 23.09
C ALA A 244 -13.14 -7.87 24.58
N SER A 245 -13.20 -6.58 24.94
CA SER A 245 -13.42 -6.12 26.32
C SER A 245 -14.72 -6.66 26.93
N GLN A 246 -15.75 -6.80 26.10
CA GLN A 246 -17.11 -7.16 26.50
C GLN A 246 -17.39 -8.67 26.46
N ALA A 247 -16.41 -9.49 26.03
CA ALA A 247 -16.60 -10.93 25.92
C ALA A 247 -16.74 -11.64 27.28
N ASN A 248 -17.47 -12.76 27.29
CA ASN A 248 -17.90 -13.42 28.53
C ASN A 248 -16.83 -14.34 29.14
N THR A 249 -15.87 -14.79 28.34
CA THR A 249 -14.84 -15.76 28.75
C THR A 249 -13.45 -15.25 28.39
N GLU A 250 -12.45 -15.57 29.21
CA GLU A 250 -11.06 -15.16 28.95
C GLU A 250 -10.51 -15.70 27.62
N ASP A 251 -10.94 -16.90 27.19
CA ASP A 251 -10.57 -17.47 25.88
C ASP A 251 -11.14 -16.64 24.72
N GLU A 252 -12.41 -16.23 24.82
CA GLU A 252 -13.05 -15.36 23.83
C GLU A 252 -12.42 -13.96 23.80
N LYS A 253 -12.16 -13.37 24.97
CA LYS A 253 -11.43 -12.09 25.10
C LYS A 253 -10.08 -12.16 24.39
N THR A 254 -9.31 -13.20 24.66
CA THR A 254 -7.97 -13.40 24.07
C THR A 254 -8.05 -13.51 22.55
N LYS A 255 -8.96 -14.34 22.02
CA LYS A 255 -9.12 -14.52 20.57
C LYS A 255 -9.54 -13.23 19.87
N LEU A 256 -10.48 -12.49 20.44
CA LEU A 256 -10.94 -11.23 19.87
C LEU A 256 -9.86 -10.14 19.96
N LEU A 257 -9.11 -10.08 21.06
CA LEU A 257 -7.99 -9.15 21.20
C LEU A 257 -6.87 -9.48 20.20
N HIS A 258 -6.58 -10.77 19.98
CA HIS A 258 -5.62 -11.20 18.97
C HIS A 258 -6.07 -10.82 17.56
N GLU A 259 -7.36 -10.95 17.26
CA GLU A 259 -7.94 -10.48 16.01
C GLU A 259 -7.85 -8.94 15.88
N ALA A 260 -8.08 -8.19 16.96
CA ALA A 260 -7.94 -6.73 16.98
C ALA A 260 -6.49 -6.31 16.65
N TYR A 261 -5.50 -6.92 17.31
CA TYR A 261 -4.09 -6.65 17.01
C TYR A 261 -3.69 -7.10 15.60
N ALA A 262 -4.28 -8.17 15.08
CA ALA A 262 -4.01 -8.60 13.71
C ALA A 262 -4.57 -7.60 12.68
N MET A 263 -5.76 -7.05 12.93
CA MET A 263 -6.32 -5.97 12.11
C MET A 263 -5.46 -4.71 12.20
N GLU A 264 -4.99 -4.37 13.40
CA GLU A 264 -4.09 -3.23 13.62
C GLU A 264 -2.77 -3.40 12.88
N ALA A 265 -2.15 -4.58 12.96
CA ALA A 265 -0.92 -4.86 12.24
C ALA A 265 -1.11 -4.71 10.72
N PHE A 266 -2.24 -5.19 10.18
CA PHE A 266 -2.57 -5.07 8.77
C PHE A 266 -2.78 -3.59 8.37
N ALA A 267 -3.38 -2.79 9.25
CA ALA A 267 -3.53 -1.35 9.05
C ALA A 267 -2.19 -0.60 9.16
N CYS A 268 -1.33 -1.02 10.08
CA CYS A 268 -0.01 -0.46 10.32
C CYS A 268 0.93 -0.58 9.10
N HIS A 269 0.72 -1.56 8.21
CA HIS A 269 1.42 -1.61 6.92
C HIS A 269 1.31 -0.27 6.18
N PHE A 270 0.09 0.19 5.95
CA PHE A 270 -0.18 1.47 5.29
C PHE A 270 0.28 2.68 6.12
N LEU A 271 0.27 2.58 7.45
CA LEU A 271 0.85 3.62 8.31
C LEU A 271 2.36 3.73 8.06
N THR A 272 3.08 2.61 8.02
CA THR A 272 4.52 2.59 7.80
C THR A 272 4.90 3.09 6.40
N ASP A 273 4.09 2.82 5.39
CA ASP A 273 4.29 3.37 4.05
C ASP A 273 4.30 4.91 4.06
N THR A 274 3.49 5.55 4.91
CA THR A 274 3.44 7.02 5.00
C THR A 274 4.78 7.67 5.39
N PHE A 275 5.74 6.90 5.94
CA PHE A 275 7.06 7.37 6.34
C PHE A 275 8.16 7.11 5.29
N ALA A 276 7.87 6.37 4.22
CA ALA A 276 8.80 6.19 3.11
C ALA A 276 8.64 7.34 2.11
N SER A 277 9.74 8.01 1.78
CA SER A 277 9.72 9.21 0.93
C SER A 277 9.10 8.97 -0.45
N GLY A 278 9.24 7.76 -1.01
CA GLY A 278 8.63 7.37 -2.28
C GLY A 278 7.11 7.36 -2.27
N HIS A 279 6.48 7.17 -1.11
CA HIS A 279 5.03 7.11 -0.92
C HIS A 279 4.40 8.46 -0.57
N ILE A 280 5.20 9.48 -0.19
CA ILE A 280 4.68 10.75 0.35
C ILE A 280 4.05 11.65 -0.72
N ARG A 281 4.72 11.82 -1.88
CA ARG A 281 4.31 12.81 -2.89
C ARG A 281 4.19 12.26 -4.31
N THR A 282 4.36 10.96 -4.51
CA THR A 282 4.18 10.31 -5.82
C THR A 282 2.71 10.35 -6.21
N PRO A 283 2.33 11.02 -7.32
CA PRO A 283 0.93 11.17 -7.72
C PRO A 283 0.39 9.89 -8.39
N ARG A 284 0.24 8.83 -7.58
CA ARG A 284 -0.02 7.45 -8.02
C ARG A 284 -1.32 7.31 -8.81
N ALA A 285 -2.40 7.94 -8.32
CA ALA A 285 -3.72 7.88 -8.95
C ALA A 285 -3.74 8.64 -10.28
N GLU A 286 -3.13 9.83 -10.32
CA GLU A 286 -3.10 10.69 -11.48
C GLU A 286 -2.18 10.14 -12.57
N LEU A 287 -1.05 9.55 -12.20
CA LEU A 287 -0.18 8.83 -13.14
C LEU A 287 -0.90 7.65 -13.77
N GLY A 288 -1.65 6.87 -12.98
CA GLY A 288 -2.48 5.77 -13.51
C GLY A 288 -3.55 6.25 -14.49
N LYS A 289 -4.18 7.40 -14.22
CA LYS A 289 -5.23 7.99 -15.07
C LYS A 289 -4.67 8.67 -16.33
N ALA A 290 -3.47 9.26 -16.26
CA ALA A 290 -2.90 10.05 -17.34
C ALA A 290 -2.28 9.21 -18.47
N THR A 291 -2.06 7.90 -18.26
CA THR A 291 -1.40 7.03 -19.24
C THR A 291 -2.37 6.11 -19.95
N ASN A 292 -2.30 6.06 -21.29
CA ASN A 292 -3.17 5.21 -22.13
C ASN A 292 -2.97 3.70 -21.91
N LEU A 293 -1.79 3.31 -21.43
CA LEU A 293 -1.49 1.97 -20.98
C LEU A 293 -1.25 2.07 -19.47
N HIS A 294 -2.13 1.49 -18.66
CA HIS A 294 -2.01 1.49 -17.19
C HIS A 294 -0.59 1.09 -16.72
N VAL A 295 0.09 0.23 -17.49
CA VAL A 295 1.47 -0.22 -17.29
C VAL A 295 2.48 0.94 -17.22
N ASP A 296 2.35 1.96 -18.07
CA ASP A 296 3.26 3.10 -18.06
C ASP A 296 3.08 3.90 -16.77
N GLY A 297 1.83 4.18 -16.36
CA GLY A 297 1.53 4.92 -15.13
C GLY A 297 2.13 4.26 -13.90
N HIS A 298 2.09 2.93 -13.81
CA HIS A 298 2.74 2.17 -12.74
C HIS A 298 4.26 2.31 -12.78
N TYR A 299 4.89 2.17 -13.95
CA TYR A 299 6.34 2.35 -14.07
C TYR A 299 6.79 3.78 -13.74
N LEU A 300 6.06 4.79 -14.24
CA LEU A 300 6.38 6.20 -13.97
C LEU A 300 6.22 6.55 -12.49
N SER A 301 5.19 6.00 -11.84
CA SER A 301 5.01 6.12 -10.38
C SER A 301 6.24 5.56 -9.67
N LYS A 302 6.67 4.36 -10.09
CA LYS A 302 7.86 3.71 -9.54
C LYS A 302 9.13 4.54 -9.72
N CYS A 303 9.35 5.16 -10.88
CA CYS A 303 10.53 5.99 -11.11
C CYS A 303 10.61 7.17 -10.12
N MET A 304 9.48 7.83 -9.84
CA MET A 304 9.45 8.92 -8.87
C MET A 304 9.59 8.42 -7.44
N HIS A 305 8.88 7.33 -7.12
CA HIS A 305 8.99 6.63 -5.85
C HIS A 305 10.46 6.29 -5.52
N ASP A 306 11.17 5.64 -6.45
CA ASP A 306 12.57 5.26 -6.26
C ASP A 306 13.50 6.49 -6.19
N GLU A 307 13.23 7.54 -6.96
CA GLU A 307 13.99 8.80 -6.90
C GLU A 307 13.91 9.41 -5.50
N ASP A 308 12.69 9.56 -4.96
CA ASP A 308 12.48 10.11 -3.63
C ASP A 308 12.97 9.15 -2.53
N GLY A 309 12.88 7.84 -2.71
CA GLY A 309 13.47 6.82 -1.82
C GLY A 309 15.00 6.90 -1.76
N GLN A 310 15.65 7.05 -2.92
CA GLN A 310 17.10 7.09 -3.04
C GLN A 310 17.71 8.38 -2.48
N PHE A 311 17.13 9.53 -2.82
CA PHE A 311 17.66 10.85 -2.48
C PHE A 311 17.06 11.43 -1.19
N GLY A 312 15.97 10.86 -0.70
CA GLY A 312 15.25 11.31 0.49
C GLY A 312 14.34 12.50 0.22
N LEU A 313 13.59 12.89 1.24
CA LEU A 313 12.68 14.04 1.22
C LEU A 313 12.75 14.78 2.55
N ARG A 314 12.99 16.09 2.56
CA ARG A 314 12.83 16.91 3.77
C ARG A 314 11.35 17.05 4.07
N VAL A 315 10.97 16.65 5.27
CA VAL A 315 9.58 16.55 5.71
C VAL A 315 9.39 17.27 7.05
N THR A 316 8.14 17.66 7.29
CA THR A 316 7.65 18.19 8.56
C THR A 316 6.37 17.45 8.92
N ASN A 317 6.04 17.36 10.20
CA ASN A 317 4.72 16.86 10.63
C ASN A 317 3.88 17.97 11.27
N VAL A 318 2.66 17.65 11.72
CA VAL A 318 1.73 18.61 12.33
C VAL A 318 2.27 19.15 13.67
N ARG A 319 3.10 18.36 14.37
CA ARG A 319 3.77 18.76 15.61
C ARG A 319 4.91 19.77 15.38
N GLY A 320 5.34 19.94 14.13
CA GLY A 320 6.46 20.80 13.74
C GLY A 320 7.83 20.11 13.83
N ASP A 321 7.87 18.80 14.03
CA ASP A 321 9.12 18.04 13.90
C ASP A 321 9.56 18.03 12.44
N LYS A 322 10.86 18.18 12.20
CA LYS A 322 11.46 18.18 10.85
C LYS A 322 12.57 17.15 10.74
N TRP A 323 12.61 16.40 9.64
CA TRP A 323 13.67 15.42 9.36
C TRP A 323 13.77 15.14 7.86
N ILE A 324 14.69 14.25 7.48
CA ILE A 324 14.75 13.70 6.12
C ILE A 324 14.13 12.30 6.15
N ALA A 325 13.04 12.10 5.43
CA ALA A 325 12.43 10.81 5.20
C ALA A 325 13.20 10.03 4.13
N TYR A 326 13.36 8.73 4.38
CA TYR A 326 13.85 7.71 3.45
C TYR A 326 12.92 6.48 3.60
N GLY A 327 13.10 5.46 2.77
CA GLY A 327 12.36 4.20 2.89
C GLY A 327 12.68 3.30 1.72
N ASP A 328 11.93 2.21 1.57
CA ASP A 328 12.03 1.29 0.44
C ASP A 328 13.45 0.72 0.27
N GLY A 329 14.05 0.29 1.38
CA GLY A 329 15.42 -0.21 1.49
C GLY A 329 16.44 0.81 2.02
N MET A 330 15.98 2.02 2.37
CA MET A 330 16.80 3.12 2.88
C MET A 330 16.37 3.63 4.26
N LEU A 331 15.44 2.95 4.95
CA LEU A 331 14.84 3.38 6.22
C LEU A 331 15.89 3.84 7.25
N HIS A 332 16.97 3.09 7.42
CA HIS A 332 18.02 3.36 8.41
C HIS A 332 19.01 4.47 8.02
N LYS A 333 18.84 5.15 6.87
CA LYS A 333 19.64 6.34 6.55
C LYS A 333 19.29 7.54 7.42
N SER A 334 18.12 7.53 8.07
CA SER A 334 17.67 8.59 8.96
C SER A 334 17.15 7.99 10.25
N GLU A 335 17.92 8.19 11.33
CA GLU A 335 17.52 7.76 12.67
C GLU A 335 16.22 8.45 13.11
N ASP A 336 16.02 9.71 12.74
CA ASP A 336 14.80 10.44 13.02
C ASP A 336 13.60 9.85 12.27
N ASN A 337 13.76 9.46 11.00
CA ASN A 337 12.69 8.80 10.25
C ASN A 337 12.27 7.49 10.92
N PHE A 338 13.25 6.65 11.28
CA PHE A 338 13.02 5.40 11.99
C PHE A 338 12.35 5.63 13.36
N LYS A 339 12.82 6.62 14.12
CA LYS A 339 12.25 6.99 15.42
C LYS A 339 10.78 7.38 15.29
N TYR A 340 10.42 8.25 14.34
CA TYR A 340 9.05 8.75 14.22
C TYR A 340 8.08 7.69 13.69
N VAL A 341 8.50 6.83 12.76
CA VAL A 341 7.64 5.73 12.31
C VAL A 341 7.38 4.73 13.45
N VAL A 342 8.40 4.39 14.24
CA VAL A 342 8.24 3.52 15.43
C VAL A 342 7.33 4.17 16.47
N GLU A 343 7.48 5.49 16.71
CA GLU A 343 6.62 6.23 17.63
C GLU A 343 5.15 6.17 17.19
N ALA A 344 4.86 6.46 15.92
CA ALA A 344 3.52 6.43 15.35
C ALA A 344 2.91 5.03 15.43
N THR A 345 3.65 3.99 15.00
CA THR A 345 3.19 2.60 15.05
C THR A 345 2.93 2.16 16.50
N GLN A 346 3.82 2.46 17.45
CA GLN A 346 3.62 2.07 18.85
C GLN A 346 2.41 2.77 19.48
N LYS A 347 2.19 4.06 19.17
CA LYS A 347 0.99 4.77 19.62
C LYS A 347 -0.29 4.12 19.08
N SER A 348 -0.28 3.73 17.81
CA SER A 348 -1.41 3.03 17.19
C SER A 348 -1.74 1.70 17.90
N VAL A 349 -0.71 0.91 18.21
CA VAL A 349 -0.85 -0.35 18.97
C VAL A 349 -1.39 -0.10 20.39
N ASN A 350 -0.88 0.93 21.07
CA ASN A 350 -1.35 1.29 22.41
C ASN A 350 -2.83 1.66 22.42
N GLN A 351 -3.30 2.40 21.41
CA GLN A 351 -4.71 2.79 21.28
C GLN A 351 -5.66 1.59 21.18
N VAL A 352 -5.24 0.49 20.55
CA VAL A 352 -6.00 -0.78 20.56
C VAL A 352 -6.15 -1.32 21.98
N TYR A 353 -5.07 -1.34 22.76
CA TYR A 353 -5.12 -1.79 24.15
C TYR A 353 -5.95 -0.86 25.04
N GLU A 354 -5.87 0.45 24.83
CA GLU A 354 -6.69 1.43 25.53
C GLU A 354 -8.19 1.21 25.27
N ALA A 355 -8.57 0.95 24.02
CA ALA A 355 -9.95 0.63 23.67
C ALA A 355 -10.41 -0.73 24.22
N TYR A 356 -9.49 -1.68 24.41
CA TYR A 356 -9.77 -2.93 25.10
C TYR A 356 -9.95 -2.74 26.62
N GLN A 357 -9.15 -1.88 27.25
CA GLN A 357 -9.24 -1.62 28.70
C GLN A 357 -10.47 -0.81 29.09
N ASP A 358 -10.81 0.20 28.30
CA ASP A 358 -12.02 1.02 28.49
C ASP A 358 -12.79 1.10 27.16
N PRO A 359 -13.83 0.25 26.98
CA PRO A 359 -14.55 0.19 25.72
C PRO A 359 -15.34 1.47 25.41
N ASN A 360 -15.55 2.35 26.39
CA ASN A 360 -16.23 3.64 26.21
C ASN A 360 -15.25 4.80 25.98
N LYS A 361 -13.94 4.57 26.09
CA LYS A 361 -12.94 5.60 25.86
C LYS A 361 -12.99 6.07 24.41
N VAL A 362 -13.07 7.39 24.24
CA VAL A 362 -12.85 8.04 22.96
C VAL A 362 -11.35 8.08 22.71
N ILE A 363 -10.93 7.47 21.61
CA ILE A 363 -9.53 7.40 21.19
C ILE A 363 -9.25 8.57 20.25
N ASP A 364 -8.26 9.39 20.59
CA ASP A 364 -7.81 10.47 19.72
C ASP A 364 -6.79 9.97 18.70
N THR A 365 -7.25 9.73 17.48
CA THR A 365 -6.39 9.27 16.38
C THR A 365 -5.36 10.33 15.94
N ALA A 366 -5.54 11.61 16.32
CA ALA A 366 -4.57 12.66 16.00
C ALA A 366 -3.21 12.39 16.64
N GLU A 367 -3.17 11.72 17.80
CA GLU A 367 -1.91 11.33 18.45
C GLU A 367 -0.99 10.51 17.54
N VAL A 368 -1.56 9.74 16.61
CA VAL A 368 -0.81 8.99 15.59
C VAL A 368 -0.67 9.83 14.31
N THR A 369 -1.77 10.39 13.80
CA THR A 369 -1.74 11.02 12.48
C THR A 369 -0.96 12.33 12.42
N ASP A 370 -0.77 13.01 13.56
CA ASP A 370 0.00 14.26 13.62
C ASP A 370 1.51 14.02 13.50
N ILE A 371 1.95 12.76 13.60
CA ILE A 371 3.34 12.33 13.40
C ILE A 371 3.64 12.06 11.93
N ILE A 372 2.62 11.74 11.13
CA ILE A 372 2.77 11.40 9.70
C ILE A 372 3.46 12.56 8.96
N PRO A 373 4.55 12.29 8.22
CA PRO A 373 5.27 13.34 7.51
C PRO A 373 4.48 13.92 6.34
N LEU A 374 4.67 15.21 6.15
CA LEU A 374 4.27 15.99 5.00
C LEU A 374 5.53 16.59 4.36
N VAL A 375 5.51 16.85 3.05
CA VAL A 375 6.61 17.56 2.40
C VAL A 375 6.84 18.91 3.07
N ASP A 376 8.07 19.20 3.49
CA ASP A 376 8.43 20.53 3.97
C ASP A 376 8.72 21.43 2.76
N TYR A 377 7.78 22.31 2.45
CA TYR A 377 7.89 23.27 1.34
C TYR A 377 8.70 24.53 1.67
N GLU A 378 8.98 24.77 2.96
CA GLU A 378 9.87 25.87 3.40
C GLU A 378 11.35 25.47 3.27
N GLU A 379 11.62 24.16 3.33
CA GLU A 379 12.95 23.60 3.12
C GLU A 379 13.24 23.30 1.65
N LYS A 380 14.53 23.36 1.29
CA LYS A 380 14.95 23.07 -0.08
C LYS A 380 14.90 21.57 -0.37
N ASN A 381 13.92 21.13 -1.14
CA ASN A 381 13.78 19.75 -1.61
C ASN A 381 14.21 19.57 -3.08
N ASN A 382 14.41 18.32 -3.52
CA ASN A 382 14.44 18.00 -4.95
C ASN A 382 13.08 18.32 -5.58
N TYR A 383 13.07 18.94 -6.78
CA TYR A 383 11.82 19.16 -7.50
C TYR A 383 11.25 17.82 -7.95
N PRO A 384 9.94 17.56 -7.76
CA PRO A 384 9.38 16.25 -8.02
C PRO A 384 9.42 15.89 -9.50
N LEU A 385 9.68 14.63 -9.82
CA LEU A 385 9.68 14.13 -11.19
C LEU A 385 8.30 14.30 -11.85
N PHE A 386 7.23 14.03 -11.09
CA PHE A 386 5.84 14.29 -11.48
C PHE A 386 5.12 15.08 -10.40
N ARG A 387 4.24 16.00 -10.78
CA ARG A 387 3.37 16.71 -9.81
C ARG A 387 2.07 17.16 -10.46
N VAL A 388 0.99 17.12 -9.70
CA VAL A 388 -0.24 17.81 -10.07
C VAL A 388 -0.08 19.29 -9.73
N LYS A 389 -0.37 20.18 -10.67
CA LYS A 389 -0.36 21.64 -10.44
C LYS A 389 -1.75 22.14 -10.02
N PRO A 390 -1.88 23.39 -9.52
CA PRO A 390 -3.17 23.96 -9.13
C PRO A 390 -4.24 23.99 -10.24
N ASP A 391 -3.83 23.88 -11.51
CA ASP A 391 -4.74 23.75 -12.65
C ASP A 391 -5.29 22.32 -12.85
N GLY A 392 -4.96 21.40 -11.94
CA GLY A 392 -5.35 19.99 -11.97
C GLY A 392 -4.58 19.14 -12.98
N LYS A 393 -3.59 19.71 -13.69
CA LYS A 393 -2.83 18.96 -14.70
C LYS A 393 -1.63 18.26 -14.08
N LEU A 394 -1.34 17.07 -14.59
CA LEU A 394 -0.14 16.32 -14.26
C LEU A 394 1.05 16.82 -15.10
N HIS A 395 2.05 17.35 -14.41
CA HIS A 395 3.27 17.88 -14.97
C HIS A 395 4.46 16.94 -14.72
N ARG A 396 5.38 16.88 -15.68
CA ARG A 396 6.69 16.21 -15.53
C ARG A 396 7.80 17.25 -15.42
N ARG A 397 8.81 17.04 -14.57
CA ARG A 397 10.06 17.84 -14.54
C ARG A 397 10.69 17.88 -15.93
N SER A 398 10.99 19.07 -16.46
CA SER A 398 11.43 19.23 -17.86
C SER A 398 12.72 18.46 -18.13
N ASN A 399 13.78 18.74 -17.38
CA ASN A 399 15.02 18.00 -17.36
C ASN A 399 14.97 16.88 -16.31
N ILE A 400 14.75 15.64 -16.76
CA ILE A 400 14.70 14.48 -15.87
C ILE A 400 15.99 14.24 -15.07
N ASN A 401 17.14 14.73 -15.56
CA ASN A 401 18.44 14.43 -14.97
C ASN A 401 18.93 15.52 -14.02
N ASN A 402 18.22 16.65 -13.90
CA ASN A 402 18.54 17.69 -12.95
C ASN A 402 17.48 17.73 -11.84
N LEU A 403 17.81 17.23 -10.65
CA LEU A 403 16.91 17.20 -9.50
C LEU A 403 16.50 18.60 -9.01
N GLN A 404 17.22 19.64 -9.46
CA GLN A 404 16.95 21.04 -9.15
C GLN A 404 16.25 21.79 -10.30
N ASP A 405 15.77 21.10 -11.34
CA ASP A 405 15.00 21.76 -12.39
C ASP A 405 13.57 22.05 -11.94
N ALA A 406 13.29 23.33 -11.67
CA ALA A 406 11.96 23.81 -11.31
C ALA A 406 10.97 23.78 -12.48
N ASN A 407 11.49 23.75 -13.72
CA ASN A 407 10.67 23.79 -14.92
C ASN A 407 9.93 22.47 -15.10
N THR A 408 8.73 22.58 -15.65
CA THR A 408 7.88 21.43 -15.91
C THR A 408 7.13 21.56 -17.22
N ILE A 409 6.87 20.42 -17.86
CA ILE A 409 6.03 20.33 -19.05
C ILE A 409 4.73 19.58 -18.75
N SER A 410 3.64 19.95 -19.41
CA SER A 410 2.35 19.23 -19.37
C SER A 410 2.08 18.42 -20.64
N ASN A 411 2.78 18.71 -21.73
CA ASN A 411 2.69 18.00 -23.02
C ASN A 411 3.73 16.87 -23.10
N TRP A 412 3.54 15.82 -22.32
CA TRP A 412 4.39 14.63 -22.34
C TRP A 412 3.54 13.38 -22.62
N TRP A 413 4.19 12.31 -23.10
CA TRP A 413 3.51 11.06 -23.44
C TRP A 413 4.12 9.90 -22.65
N GLY A 414 3.26 9.05 -22.06
CA GLY A 414 3.63 7.97 -21.14
C GLY A 414 4.75 7.07 -21.68
N PRO A 415 4.56 6.37 -22.82
CA PRO A 415 5.58 5.48 -23.39
C PRO A 415 6.91 6.16 -23.68
N SER A 416 6.89 7.37 -24.23
CA SER A 416 8.13 8.13 -24.50
C SER A 416 8.86 8.52 -23.22
N THR A 417 8.11 8.87 -22.17
CA THR A 417 8.66 9.22 -20.86
C THR A 417 9.25 7.99 -20.19
N ALA A 418 8.54 6.85 -20.23
CA ALA A 418 9.00 5.58 -19.71
C ALA A 418 10.32 5.15 -20.39
N THR A 419 10.40 5.26 -21.72
CA THR A 419 11.62 4.95 -22.49
C THR A 419 12.77 5.88 -22.13
N MET A 420 12.49 7.17 -21.99
CA MET A 420 13.50 8.16 -21.59
C MET A 420 14.03 7.87 -20.18
N LEU A 421 13.15 7.51 -19.24
CA LEU A 421 13.54 7.16 -17.88
C LEU A 421 14.30 5.82 -17.81
N SER A 422 13.97 4.83 -18.64
CA SER A 422 14.66 3.54 -18.62
C SER A 422 16.05 3.57 -19.26
N VAL A 423 16.30 4.48 -20.21
CA VAL A 423 17.55 4.52 -20.99
C VAL A 423 18.47 5.68 -20.61
N GLN A 424 17.91 6.85 -20.28
CA GLN A 424 18.66 8.11 -20.18
C GLN A 424 18.73 8.69 -18.77
N TYR A 425 18.01 8.09 -17.82
CA TYR A 425 17.91 8.62 -16.46
C TYR A 425 19.22 8.45 -15.69
N LYS A 426 19.83 9.58 -15.38
CA LYS A 426 21.08 9.78 -14.66
C LYS A 426 20.93 11.05 -13.82
N PRO A 427 20.12 11.02 -12.76
CA PRO A 427 19.82 12.19 -11.94
C PRO A 427 21.10 12.75 -11.30
N LYS A 428 21.15 14.08 -11.19
CA LYS A 428 22.27 14.86 -10.63
C LYS A 428 21.73 16.04 -9.84
N ASN A 429 22.64 16.65 -9.06
CA ASN A 429 22.39 17.85 -8.28
C ASN A 429 21.34 17.65 -7.18
N SER A 430 21.43 16.58 -6.38
CA SER A 430 20.52 16.44 -5.22
C SER A 430 20.65 17.65 -4.29
N ALA A 431 19.53 18.16 -3.78
CA ALA A 431 19.50 19.15 -2.70
C ALA A 431 19.63 18.52 -1.30
N ILE A 432 19.51 17.20 -1.21
CA ILE A 432 19.65 16.40 0.01
C ILE A 432 20.97 15.67 -0.04
#